data_AF-A0A941UN47-F1
#
_entry.id   AF-A0A941UN47-F1
#
_cell.length_a   1.000
_cell.length_b   1.000
_cell.length_c   1.000
_cell.angle_alpha   90.00
_cell.angle_beta   90.00
_cell.angle_gamma   90.00
#
_symmetry.space_group_name_H-M   'P 1'
#
loop_
_entity.id
_entity.type
_entity.pdbx_description
1 polymer ?
#
loop_
_entity_poly.entity_id
_entity_poly.type
_entity_poly.pdbx_seq_one_letter_code
_entity_poly.pdbx_strand_id
1 'polypeptide(L)'
;MTLPAAAVPRSALAGVRVVEMGQLIAGPFAGKLLGEFGAEVVKIEPPGSGDPLRKWRMLKDGTSVWWQVQSRNKRSVALDLRAAEGQDLARRLIAEADILIENFRPGTLEGWGLGWDELRALNPGLVMLRISGYGQTGPYRDQPGFGVIGEAMGGLRH
;
A
#
# COMPACT_ATOMS: atom_id res chain seq x y z
N MET A 1 1.45 -39.39 29.83
CA MET A 1 1.95 -39.13 28.45
C MET A 1 1.40 -37.77 28.03
N THR A 2 2.13 -36.70 28.32
CA THR A 2 1.78 -35.33 27.93
C THR A 2 2.23 -35.11 26.49
N LEU A 3 1.28 -34.81 25.59
CA LEU A 3 1.61 -34.42 24.23
C LEU A 3 2.38 -33.09 24.29
N PRO A 4 3.48 -32.93 23.52
CA PRO A 4 4.16 -31.64 23.44
C PRO A 4 3.19 -30.61 22.84
N ALA A 5 3.13 -29.42 23.44
CA ALA A 5 2.42 -28.29 22.85
C ALA A 5 3.00 -28.04 21.45
N ALA A 6 2.17 -28.14 20.41
CA ALA A 6 2.59 -27.83 19.06
C ALA A 6 3.10 -26.40 19.03
N ALA A 7 4.36 -26.21 18.62
CA ALA A 7 4.90 -24.88 18.39
C ALA A 7 4.00 -24.19 17.36
N VAL A 8 3.35 -23.10 17.76
CA VAL A 8 2.58 -22.27 16.82
C VAL A 8 3.56 -21.84 15.73
N PRO A 9 3.38 -22.27 14.46
CA PRO A 9 4.30 -21.86 13.43
C PRO A 9 4.28 -20.34 13.34
N ARG A 10 5.46 -19.70 13.37
CA ARG A 10 5.55 -18.28 13.03
C ARG A 10 4.88 -18.09 11.67
N SER A 11 4.00 -17.10 11.58
CA SER A 11 3.32 -16.79 10.32
C SER A 11 4.35 -16.53 9.22
N ALA A 12 4.01 -16.81 7.96
CA ALA A 12 4.97 -16.81 6.86
C ALA A 12 5.74 -15.50 6.70
N LEU A 13 5.13 -14.37 7.08
CA LEU A 13 5.74 -13.04 7.04
C LEU A 13 5.92 -12.41 8.44
N ALA A 14 6.00 -13.25 9.49
CA ALA A 14 6.29 -12.75 10.84
C ALA A 14 7.61 -11.97 10.87
N GLY A 15 7.56 -10.73 11.38
CA GLY A 15 8.71 -9.84 11.47
C GLY A 15 8.94 -8.95 10.24
N VAL A 16 8.18 -9.15 9.15
CA VAL A 16 8.23 -8.27 7.98
C VAL A 16 7.44 -7.00 8.24
N ARG A 17 8.03 -5.83 7.97
CA ARG A 17 7.41 -4.51 8.10
C ARG A 17 7.06 -3.95 6.72
N VAL A 18 5.81 -3.55 6.56
CA VAL A 18 5.26 -3.01 5.31
C VAL A 18 4.73 -1.61 5.54
N VAL A 19 5.16 -0.66 4.71
CA VAL A 19 4.54 0.65 4.59
C VAL A 19 3.64 0.64 3.35
N GLU A 20 2.35 0.88 3.54
CA GLU A 20 1.37 0.98 2.45
C GLU A 20 0.93 2.44 2.28
N MET A 21 1.23 3.03 1.13
CA MET A 21 0.71 4.33 0.69
C MET A 21 -0.40 4.20 -0.35
N GLY A 22 -0.74 2.97 -0.74
CA GLY A 22 -1.74 2.72 -1.77
C GLY A 22 -3.14 3.18 -1.38
N GLN A 23 -3.95 3.52 -2.37
CA GLN A 23 -5.34 3.97 -2.24
C GLN A 23 -6.30 3.02 -2.98
N LEU A 24 -7.57 3.03 -2.59
CA LEU A 24 -8.63 2.22 -3.20
C LEU A 24 -8.37 0.72 -3.11
N ILE A 25 -8.04 0.04 -4.22
CA ILE A 25 -8.12 -1.42 -4.30
C ILE A 25 -6.76 -2.08 -4.46
N ALA A 26 -5.99 -1.80 -5.51
CA ALA A 26 -4.82 -2.62 -5.83
C ALA A 26 -3.73 -2.58 -4.75
N GLY A 27 -3.32 -1.38 -4.30
CA GLY A 27 -2.38 -1.23 -3.19
C GLY A 27 -2.92 -1.81 -1.87
N PRO A 28 -4.12 -1.40 -1.42
CA PRO A 28 -4.71 -1.94 -0.20
C PRO A 28 -4.94 -3.46 -0.20
N PHE A 29 -5.24 -4.05 -1.36
CA PHE A 29 -5.36 -5.50 -1.49
C PHE A 29 -4.01 -6.19 -1.26
N ALA A 30 -2.93 -5.68 -1.87
CA ALA A 30 -1.59 -6.23 -1.68
C ALA A 30 -1.16 -6.15 -0.20
N GLY A 31 -1.29 -4.99 0.44
CA GLY A 31 -0.92 -4.85 1.85
C GLY A 31 -1.80 -5.68 2.79
N LYS A 32 -3.10 -5.82 2.50
CA LYS A 32 -4.00 -6.73 3.23
C LYS A 32 -3.46 -8.16 3.17
N LEU A 33 -3.10 -8.65 1.99
CA LEU A 33 -2.63 -10.03 1.81
C LEU A 33 -1.34 -10.29 2.60
N LEU A 34 -0.41 -9.35 2.61
CA LEU A 34 0.80 -9.45 3.43
C LEU A 34 0.48 -9.47 4.93
N GLY A 35 -0.45 -8.62 5.38
CA GLY A 35 -0.92 -8.60 6.77
C GLY A 35 -1.63 -9.91 7.18
N GLU A 36 -2.37 -10.55 6.26
CA GLU A 36 -2.97 -11.88 6.48
C GLU A 36 -1.93 -12.99 6.65
N PHE A 37 -0.74 -12.84 6.06
CA PHE A 37 0.40 -13.73 6.31
C PHE A 37 1.28 -13.27 7.49
N GLY A 38 0.84 -12.26 8.23
CA GLY A 38 1.40 -11.81 9.51
C GLY A 38 2.51 -10.78 9.42
N ALA A 39 2.63 -10.07 8.30
CA ALA A 39 3.45 -8.86 8.24
C ALA A 39 2.84 -7.73 9.10
N GLU A 40 3.67 -6.88 9.69
CA GLU A 40 3.22 -5.63 10.29
C GLU A 40 2.99 -4.60 9.17
N VAL A 41 1.74 -4.21 8.96
CA VAL A 41 1.38 -3.26 7.90
C VAL A 41 0.98 -1.91 8.51
N VAL A 42 1.73 -0.88 8.17
CA VAL A 42 1.40 0.52 8.49
C VAL A 42 0.93 1.21 7.22
N LYS A 43 -0.34 1.58 7.19
CA LYS A 43 -0.94 2.35 6.11
C LYS A 43 -0.82 3.84 6.37
N ILE A 44 -0.26 4.57 5.42
CA ILE A 44 -0.22 6.03 5.42
C ILE A 44 -1.40 6.56 4.62
N GLU A 45 -2.16 7.47 5.22
CA GLU A 45 -3.32 8.09 4.60
C GLU A 45 -3.25 9.62 4.68
N PRO A 46 -3.89 10.36 3.77
CA PRO A 46 -3.98 11.81 3.90
C PRO A 46 -4.84 12.19 5.12
N PRO A 47 -4.49 13.28 5.84
CA PRO A 47 -5.26 13.73 6.98
C PRO A 47 -6.67 14.18 6.60
N GLY A 48 -7.61 14.04 7.53
CA GLY A 48 -9.00 14.44 7.38
C GLY A 48 -9.84 13.49 6.52
N SER A 49 -9.48 13.27 5.25
CA SER A 49 -10.27 12.42 4.35
C SER A 49 -9.93 10.93 4.45
N GLY A 50 -8.67 10.60 4.77
CA GLY A 50 -8.16 9.24 4.68
C GLY A 50 -8.16 8.69 3.24
N ASP A 51 -8.05 7.37 3.12
CA ASP A 51 -8.23 6.66 1.85
C ASP A 51 -9.65 6.90 1.29
N PRO A 52 -9.82 7.29 0.02
CA PRO A 52 -11.13 7.40 -0.62
C PRO A 52 -12.01 6.14 -0.46
N LEU A 53 -11.40 4.97 -0.27
CA LEU A 53 -12.11 3.72 0.00
C LEU A 53 -13.02 3.81 1.23
N ARG A 54 -12.70 4.63 2.24
CA ARG A 54 -13.53 4.86 3.45
C ARG A 54 -14.94 5.34 3.14
N LYS A 55 -15.14 5.97 1.98
CA LYS A 55 -16.43 6.52 1.54
C LYS A 55 -17.02 5.77 0.34
N TRP A 56 -16.48 4.61 -0.02
CA TRP A 56 -16.83 3.94 -1.27
C TRP A 56 -17.98 2.95 -1.11
N ARG A 57 -18.89 2.92 -2.09
CA ARG A 57 -20.02 1.97 -2.19
C ARG A 57 -20.90 1.98 -0.92
N MET A 58 -21.05 0.84 -0.24
CA MET A 58 -21.94 0.68 0.90
C MET A 58 -21.28 1.18 2.19
N LEU A 59 -21.90 2.15 2.84
CA LEU A 59 -21.48 2.68 4.14
C LEU A 59 -22.27 2.01 5.26
N LYS A 60 -21.55 1.62 6.31
CA LYS A 60 -22.11 1.07 7.55
C LYS A 60 -21.33 1.62 8.72
N ASP A 61 -22.03 2.10 9.74
CA ASP A 61 -21.44 2.62 10.98
C ASP A 61 -20.36 3.70 10.74
N GLY A 62 -20.62 4.61 9.79
CA GLY A 62 -19.75 5.75 9.50
C GLY A 62 -18.55 5.47 8.57
N THR A 63 -18.38 4.25 8.05
CA THR A 63 -17.33 3.93 7.06
C THR A 63 -17.79 2.92 6.02
N SER A 64 -17.01 2.74 4.96
CA SER A 64 -17.28 1.74 3.93
C SER A 64 -17.02 0.32 4.43
N VAL A 65 -17.89 -0.62 4.03
CA VAL A 65 -17.60 -2.06 4.23
C VAL A 65 -16.37 -2.50 3.43
N TRP A 66 -16.08 -1.87 2.29
CA TRP A 66 -14.84 -2.13 1.55
C TRP A 66 -13.60 -1.71 2.34
N TRP A 67 -13.69 -0.61 3.06
CA TRP A 67 -12.62 -0.19 3.96
C TRP A 67 -12.33 -1.25 5.03
N GLN A 68 -13.37 -1.77 5.68
CA GLN A 68 -13.23 -2.82 6.70
C GLN A 68 -12.58 -4.09 6.12
N VAL A 69 -12.99 -4.49 4.91
CA VAL A 69 -12.41 -5.66 4.22
C VAL A 69 -10.94 -5.44 3.89
N GLN A 70 -10.59 -4.29 3.31
CA GLN A 70 -9.25 -4.04 2.79
C GLN A 70 -8.25 -3.57 3.86
N SER A 71 -8.71 -3.16 5.04
CA SER A 71 -7.84 -2.52 6.04
C SER A 71 -7.66 -3.32 7.32
N ARG A 72 -8.28 -4.51 7.41
CA ARG A 72 -7.99 -5.45 8.50
C ARG A 72 -6.50 -5.78 8.55
N ASN A 73 -6.00 -6.08 9.75
CA ASN A 73 -4.59 -6.38 10.04
C ASN A 73 -3.61 -5.21 9.79
N LYS A 74 -4.12 -3.99 9.56
CA LYS A 74 -3.27 -2.80 9.35
C LYS A 74 -3.39 -1.82 10.50
N ARG A 75 -2.29 -1.17 10.82
CA ARG A 75 -2.26 0.11 11.55
C ARG A 75 -2.41 1.24 10.53
N SER A 76 -3.02 2.35 10.92
CA SER A 76 -3.21 3.51 10.04
C SER A 76 -2.67 4.76 10.71
N VAL A 77 -1.93 5.57 9.95
CA VAL A 77 -1.40 6.86 10.36
C VAL A 77 -1.73 7.90 9.29
N ALA A 78 -2.15 9.09 9.73
CA ALA A 78 -2.41 10.21 8.84
C ALA A 78 -1.15 11.07 8.66
N LEU A 79 -0.65 11.21 7.43
CA LEU A 79 0.46 12.10 7.08
C LEU A 79 0.11 12.91 5.84
N ASP A 80 0.39 14.21 5.86
CA ASP A 80 0.28 15.05 4.67
C ASP A 80 1.54 14.95 3.82
N LEU A 81 1.52 14.07 2.82
CA LEU A 81 2.65 13.87 1.89
C LEU A 81 2.88 15.05 0.93
N ARG A 82 2.04 16.10 0.95
CA ARG A 82 2.31 17.36 0.24
C ARG A 82 3.17 18.33 1.04
N ALA A 83 3.29 18.11 2.36
CA ALA A 83 4.14 18.91 3.23
C ALA A 83 5.50 18.21 3.43
N ALA A 84 6.57 19.00 3.47
CA ALA A 84 7.93 18.49 3.68
C ALA A 84 8.04 17.65 4.97
N GLU A 85 7.39 18.10 6.05
CA GLU A 85 7.37 17.36 7.32
C GLU A 85 6.70 15.98 7.18
N GLY A 86 5.59 15.88 6.44
CA GLY A 86 4.92 14.60 6.21
C GLY A 86 5.74 13.67 5.32
N GLN A 87 6.46 14.22 4.34
CA GLN A 87 7.42 13.47 3.52
C GLN A 87 8.59 12.95 4.35
N ASP A 88 9.14 13.75 5.26
CA ASP A 88 10.23 13.35 6.15
C ASP A 88 9.81 12.26 7.14
N LEU A 89 8.60 12.38 7.72
CA LEU A 89 8.04 11.33 8.58
C LEU A 89 7.82 10.03 7.81
N ALA A 90 7.26 10.11 6.60
CA ALA A 90 7.09 8.96 5.73
C ALA A 90 8.43 8.31 5.35
N ARG A 91 9.45 9.11 5.03
CA ARG A 91 10.81 8.65 4.75
C ARG A 91 11.40 7.87 5.92
N ARG A 92 11.23 8.36 7.15
CA ARG A 92 11.69 7.66 8.37
C ARG A 92 10.97 6.33 8.57
N LEU A 93 9.66 6.28 8.34
CA LEU A 93 8.90 5.03 8.41
C LEU A 93 9.38 4.02 7.35
N ILE A 94 9.64 4.47 6.12
CA ILE A 94 10.13 3.60 5.03
C ILE A 94 11.55 3.12 5.27
N ALA A 95 12.41 3.94 5.88
CA ALA A 95 13.80 3.59 6.18
C ALA A 95 13.93 2.31 7.02
N GLU A 96 12.92 2.01 7.84
CA GLU A 96 12.87 0.83 8.69
C GLU A 96 11.94 -0.28 8.17
N ALA A 97 11.36 -0.10 6.99
CA ALA A 97 10.44 -1.07 6.37
C ALA A 97 11.19 -2.03 5.44
N ASP A 98 10.65 -3.24 5.30
CA ASP A 98 11.13 -4.20 4.31
C ASP A 98 10.44 -3.98 2.95
N ILE A 99 9.19 -3.53 2.98
CA ILE A 99 8.36 -3.36 1.78
C ILE A 99 7.66 -2.01 1.79
N LEU A 100 7.72 -1.29 0.67
CA LEU A 100 6.87 -0.14 0.35
C LEU A 100 5.87 -0.52 -0.73
N ILE A 101 4.58 -0.25 -0.51
CA ILE A 101 3.50 -0.45 -1.49
C ILE A 101 2.88 0.89 -1.87
N GLU A 102 2.81 1.17 -3.17
CA GLU A 102 2.17 2.37 -3.71
C GLU A 102 1.39 2.06 -5.00
N ASN A 103 0.35 2.83 -5.26
CA ASN A 103 -0.40 2.77 -6.52
C ASN A 103 -0.84 4.15 -7.04
N PHE A 104 0.02 5.15 -6.85
CA PHE A 104 -0.17 6.49 -7.39
C PHE A 104 0.13 6.51 -8.89
N ARG A 105 -0.13 7.67 -9.51
CA ARG A 105 0.35 7.91 -10.88
C ARG A 105 1.88 7.90 -10.88
N PRO A 106 2.52 7.33 -11.92
CA PRO A 106 3.97 7.40 -12.07
C PRO A 106 4.49 8.84 -11.89
N GLY A 107 5.62 8.99 -11.19
CA GLY A 107 6.21 10.29 -10.86
C GLY A 107 5.70 10.95 -9.57
N THR A 108 4.61 10.46 -8.96
CA THR A 108 4.06 11.09 -7.74
C THR A 108 5.03 11.01 -6.57
N LEU A 109 5.61 9.84 -6.31
CA LEU A 109 6.57 9.67 -5.21
C LEU A 109 7.87 10.40 -5.49
N GLU A 110 8.34 10.39 -6.74
CA GLU A 110 9.50 11.17 -7.18
C GLU A 110 9.30 12.67 -6.91
N GLY A 111 8.11 13.20 -7.18
CA GLY A 111 7.75 14.58 -6.86
C GLY A 111 7.76 14.91 -5.35
N TRP A 112 7.72 13.90 -4.48
CA TRP A 112 7.84 14.03 -3.03
C TRP A 112 9.25 13.65 -2.52
N GLY A 113 10.20 13.40 -3.43
CA GLY A 113 11.53 12.90 -3.08
C GLY A 113 11.51 11.53 -2.40
N LEU A 114 10.47 10.74 -2.62
CA LEU A 114 10.29 9.37 -2.12
C LEU A 114 10.37 8.36 -3.28
N GLY A 115 11.12 8.72 -4.33
CA GLY A 115 11.36 7.85 -5.48
C GLY A 115 12.24 6.66 -5.13
N TRP A 116 12.34 5.72 -6.08
CA TRP A 116 13.12 4.51 -5.90
C TRP A 116 14.60 4.80 -5.62
N ASP A 117 15.20 5.73 -6.36
CA ASP A 117 16.64 6.02 -6.23
C ASP A 117 16.96 6.62 -4.86
N GLU A 118 16.13 7.53 -4.35
CA GLU A 118 16.29 8.13 -3.02
C GLU A 118 16.07 7.09 -1.91
N LEU A 119 15.02 6.27 -2.02
CA LEU A 119 14.67 5.30 -0.98
C LEU A 119 15.64 4.12 -0.95
N ARG A 120 16.10 3.64 -2.09
CA ARG A 120 17.11 2.57 -2.18
C ARG A 120 18.46 3.02 -1.62
N ALA A 121 18.84 4.27 -1.86
CA ALA A 121 20.06 4.82 -1.28
C ALA A 121 20.00 4.85 0.27
N LEU A 122 18.81 5.10 0.82
CA LEU A 122 18.56 5.09 2.26
C LEU A 122 18.46 3.68 2.85
N ASN A 123 17.74 2.78 2.17
CA ASN A 123 17.55 1.39 2.57
C ASN A 123 17.76 0.46 1.35
N PRO A 124 18.99 -0.07 1.17
CA PRO A 124 19.31 -0.96 0.04
C PRO A 124 18.55 -2.29 0.05
N GLY A 125 17.97 -2.69 1.20
CA GLY A 125 17.17 -3.91 1.34
C GLY A 125 15.69 -3.73 1.02
N LEU A 126 15.25 -2.49 0.77
CA LEU A 126 13.84 -2.17 0.52
C LEU A 126 13.33 -2.83 -0.76
N VAL A 127 12.19 -3.50 -0.67
CA VAL A 127 11.40 -3.92 -1.84
C VAL A 127 10.29 -2.91 -2.09
N MET A 128 10.24 -2.34 -3.31
CA MET A 128 9.23 -1.36 -3.69
C MET A 128 8.24 -1.96 -4.69
N LEU A 129 6.98 -2.14 -4.26
CA LEU A 129 5.86 -2.55 -5.09
C LEU A 129 5.11 -1.32 -5.61
N ARG A 130 5.08 -1.15 -6.93
CA ARG A 130 4.44 -0.02 -7.62
C ARG A 130 3.37 -0.53 -8.57
N ILE A 131 2.13 -0.07 -8.40
CA ILE A 131 1.00 -0.51 -9.22
C ILE A 131 0.36 0.68 -9.91
N SER A 132 0.46 0.76 -11.24
CA SER A 132 -0.22 1.78 -12.05
C SER A 132 -0.95 1.12 -13.22
N GLY A 133 -1.93 1.81 -13.81
CA GLY A 133 -2.79 1.23 -14.85
C GLY A 133 -2.05 0.70 -16.07
N TYR A 134 -0.95 1.36 -16.45
CA TYR A 134 -0.15 1.03 -17.64
C TYR A 134 1.33 0.75 -17.30
N GLY A 135 1.67 0.58 -16.03
CA GLY A 135 3.05 0.43 -15.57
C GLY A 135 3.78 1.76 -15.37
N GLN A 136 5.02 1.67 -14.87
CA GLN A 136 5.87 2.83 -14.57
C GLN A 136 6.63 3.36 -15.81
N THR A 137 6.62 2.58 -16.89
CA THR A 137 7.35 2.86 -18.14
C THR A 137 6.43 2.66 -19.34
N GLY A 138 6.89 3.06 -20.53
CA GLY A 138 6.15 2.92 -21.78
C GLY A 138 5.26 4.13 -22.11
N PRO A 139 4.63 4.12 -23.32
CA PRO A 139 3.97 5.29 -23.90
C PRO A 139 2.68 5.70 -23.19
N TYR A 140 2.07 4.79 -22.43
CA TYR A 140 0.81 5.05 -21.71
C TYR A 140 0.99 5.24 -20.21
N ARG A 141 2.23 5.30 -19.70
CA ARG A 141 2.49 5.39 -18.24
C ARG A 141 1.76 6.57 -17.57
N ASP A 142 1.57 7.67 -18.29
CA ASP A 142 0.97 8.90 -17.78
C ASP A 142 -0.57 8.92 -17.95
N GLN A 143 -1.15 7.87 -18.55
CA GLN A 143 -2.60 7.73 -18.72
C GLN A 143 -3.28 7.29 -17.39
N PRO A 144 -4.53 7.75 -17.13
CA PRO A 144 -5.26 7.32 -15.94
C PRO A 144 -5.59 5.82 -16.00
N GLY A 145 -5.35 5.13 -14.89
CA GLY A 145 -5.64 3.71 -14.73
C GLY A 145 -6.83 3.45 -13.81
N PHE A 146 -7.80 2.66 -14.28
CA PHE A 146 -8.88 2.10 -13.46
C PHE A 146 -9.17 0.66 -13.87
N GLY A 147 -9.76 -0.14 -12.98
CA GLY A 147 -10.04 -1.54 -13.24
C GLY A 147 -10.82 -1.77 -14.56
N VAL A 148 -11.82 -0.93 -14.83
CA VAL A 148 -12.62 -1.00 -16.06
C VAL A 148 -11.80 -0.75 -17.34
N ILE A 149 -10.75 0.08 -17.25
CA ILE A 149 -9.82 0.34 -18.37
C ILE A 149 -8.90 -0.87 -18.54
N GLY A 150 -8.39 -1.41 -17.44
CA GLY A 150 -7.56 -2.62 -17.46
C GLY A 150 -8.31 -3.83 -18.06
N GLU A 151 -9.58 -4.00 -17.70
CA GLU A 151 -10.45 -5.04 -18.28
C GLU A 151 -10.66 -4.85 -19.79
N ALA A 152 -10.88 -3.62 -20.25
CA ALA A 152 -11.03 -3.32 -21.68
C ALA A 152 -9.73 -3.57 -22.45
N MET A 153 -8.63 -2.99 -22.00
CA MET A 153 -7.31 -3.13 -22.64
C MET A 153 -6.76 -4.55 -22.58
N GLY A 154 -7.12 -5.30 -21.52
CA GLY A 154 -6.71 -6.69 -21.32
C GLY A 154 -7.56 -7.73 -22.05
N GLY A 155 -8.58 -7.31 -22.80
CA GLY A 155 -9.40 -8.22 -23.61
C GLY A 155 -10.61 -8.83 -22.90
N LEU A 156 -10.90 -8.44 -21.66
CA LEU A 156 -11.99 -9.04 -20.84
C LEU A 156 -13.37 -8.45 -21.14
N ARG A 157 -13.44 -7.35 -21.88
CA ARG A 157 -14.68 -6.65 -22.26
C ARG A 157 -15.01 -6.73 -23.75
N HIS A 158 -14.39 -7.66 -24.46
CA HIS A 158 -14.69 -7.96 -25.86
C HIS A 158 -15.73 -9.07 -25.99
#